data_AF-A0A920FCM7-F1
#
_entry.id   AF-A0A920FCM7-F1
#
_cell.length_a   1.000
_cell.length_b   1.000
_cell.length_c   1.000
_cell.angle_alpha   90.00
_cell.angle_beta   90.00
_cell.angle_gamma   90.00
#
_symmetry.space_group_name_H-M   'P 1'
#
loop_
_entity.id
_entity.type
_entity.pdbx_description
1 polymer ?
#
loop_
_entity_poly.entity_id
_entity_poly.type
_entity_poly.pdbx_seq_one_letter_code
_entity_poly.pdbx_strand_id
1 'polypeptide(L)'
;MPTKRWRQIEKLDGKLLVCSEQGIGDEILYLSCLPDLLKQHKAIVVECDKRWGPIFRRSFPEIIVVPRQVKFVGEDSLFYDYNEITKNIKLVLMCYAEIYQKIFRYDLKTPKNGSGFLRSNPQRRQIYAKYLDKRPGQIIVGVCWKSGFAPSWPSIYHA
;
A
#
# COMPACT_ATOMS: atom_id res chain seq x y z
N MET A 1 -12.73 7.20 -15.55
CA MET A 1 -11.57 6.31 -15.32
C MET A 1 -10.34 6.84 -16.06
N PRO A 2 -9.12 6.66 -15.53
CA PRO A 2 -7.88 6.97 -16.25
C PRO A 2 -7.83 6.23 -17.59
N THR A 3 -7.45 6.93 -18.66
CA THR A 3 -7.60 6.43 -20.04
C THR A 3 -6.43 5.56 -20.52
N LYS A 4 -5.30 5.53 -19.80
CA LYS A 4 -4.11 4.74 -20.14
C LYS A 4 -3.72 3.79 -18.99
N ARG A 5 -3.60 2.50 -19.32
CA ARG A 5 -3.04 1.47 -18.42
C ARG A 5 -1.52 1.44 -18.57
N TRP A 6 -0.78 1.66 -17.49
CA TRP A 6 0.67 1.51 -17.49
C TRP A 6 1.02 0.01 -17.41
N ARG A 7 1.75 -0.49 -18.41
CA ARG A 7 2.09 -1.92 -18.55
C ARG A 7 3.59 -2.19 -18.62
N GLN A 8 4.42 -1.15 -18.74
CA GLN A 8 5.86 -1.25 -18.96
C GLN A 8 6.59 -0.09 -18.31
N ILE A 9 7.89 -0.24 -18.08
CA ILE A 9 8.81 0.74 -17.48
C ILE A 9 9.08 1.94 -18.41
N GLU A 10 8.04 2.53 -18.99
CA GLU A 10 8.19 3.78 -19.72
C GLU A 10 8.05 4.95 -18.75
N LYS A 11 8.91 5.95 -18.90
CA LYS A 11 8.71 7.25 -18.25
C LYS A 11 7.42 7.82 -18.82
N LEU A 12 6.42 7.92 -17.96
CA LEU A 12 5.17 8.57 -18.32
C LEU A 12 5.08 9.94 -17.67
N ASP A 13 4.62 10.91 -18.45
CA ASP A 13 4.28 12.24 -17.96
C ASP A 13 2.89 12.23 -17.29
N GLY A 14 2.75 13.00 -16.21
CA GLY A 14 1.52 13.12 -15.44
C GLY A 14 1.51 12.28 -14.17
N LYS A 15 0.37 12.28 -13.45
CA LYS A 15 0.25 11.54 -12.18
C LYS A 15 -0.19 10.10 -12.40
N LEU A 16 0.54 9.18 -11.78
CA LEU A 16 0.28 7.74 -11.79
C LEU A 16 -0.50 7.31 -10.55
N LEU A 17 -1.68 6.73 -10.76
CA LEU A 17 -2.41 6.00 -9.73
C LEU A 17 -1.90 4.56 -9.64
N VAL A 18 -1.43 4.17 -8.46
CA VAL A 18 -1.21 2.78 -8.06
C VAL A 18 -2.50 2.30 -7.41
N CYS A 19 -3.23 1.42 -8.08
CA CYS A 19 -4.43 0.81 -7.55
C CYS A 19 -4.11 -0.14 -6.40
N SER A 20 -4.97 -0.11 -5.39
CA SER A 20 -4.96 -1.01 -4.26
C SER A 20 -5.21 -2.44 -4.71
N GLU A 21 -4.62 -3.38 -3.97
CA GLU A 21 -4.91 -4.80 -4.12
C GLU A 21 -5.96 -5.27 -3.11
N GLN A 22 -6.32 -6.54 -3.23
CA GLN A 22 -7.47 -7.15 -2.59
C GLN A 22 -7.44 -7.19 -1.06
N GLY A 23 -6.24 -7.22 -0.49
CA GLY A 23 -6.04 -7.36 0.95
C GLY A 23 -4.87 -6.53 1.45
N ILE A 24 -4.88 -6.26 2.76
CA ILE A 24 -3.79 -5.52 3.40
C ILE A 24 -2.43 -6.23 3.32
N GLY A 25 -2.43 -7.57 3.22
CA GLY A 25 -1.20 -8.35 3.05
C GLY A 25 -0.59 -8.15 1.67
N ASP A 26 -1.43 -8.24 0.64
CA ASP A 26 -1.04 -7.99 -0.75
C ASP A 26 -0.55 -6.56 -0.94
N GLU A 27 -1.24 -5.58 -0.35
CA GLU A 27 -0.82 -4.18 -0.40
C GLU A 27 0.61 -4.00 0.16
N ILE A 28 0.96 -4.61 1.30
CA ILE A 28 2.35 -4.56 1.82
C ILE A 28 3.32 -5.23 0.84
N LEU A 29 2.97 -6.44 0.36
CA LEU A 29 3.83 -7.22 -0.50
C LEU A 29 4.16 -6.45 -1.78
N TYR A 30 3.14 -5.93 -2.47
CA TYR A 30 3.32 -5.26 -3.74
C TYR A 30 3.90 -3.85 -3.60
N LEU A 31 3.49 -3.10 -2.57
CA LEU A 31 4.06 -1.77 -2.29
C LEU A 31 5.48 -1.82 -1.71
N SER A 32 6.03 -3.00 -1.43
CA SER A 32 7.47 -3.16 -1.12
C SER A 32 8.38 -2.72 -2.27
N CYS A 33 7.85 -2.63 -3.50
CA CYS A 33 8.54 -2.13 -4.69
C CYS A 33 8.33 -0.61 -4.93
N LEU A 34 7.54 0.06 -4.10
CA LEU A 34 7.28 1.50 -4.23
C LEU A 34 8.56 2.37 -4.23
N PRO A 35 9.61 2.08 -3.43
CA PRO A 35 10.88 2.81 -3.53
C PRO A 35 11.54 2.72 -4.92
N ASP A 36 11.38 1.60 -5.62
CA ASP A 36 11.95 1.41 -6.96
C ASP A 36 11.14 2.16 -8.01
N LEU A 37 9.81 2.14 -7.88
CA LEU A 37 8.92 2.96 -8.70
C LEU A 37 9.20 4.47 -8.53
N LEU A 38 9.47 4.93 -7.30
CA LEU A 38 9.81 6.33 -7.00
C LEU A 38 11.13 6.79 -7.63
N LYS A 39 12.03 5.87 -8.01
CA LYS A 39 13.24 6.22 -8.77
C LYS A 39 12.89 6.56 -10.23
N GLN A 40 11.82 5.99 -10.76
CA GLN A 40 11.43 6.11 -12.17
C GLN A 40 10.34 7.17 -12.39
N HIS A 41 9.42 7.32 -11.43
CA HIS A 41 8.28 8.23 -11.54
C HIS A 41 8.08 8.98 -10.21
N LYS A 42 7.98 10.31 -10.25
CA LYS A 42 7.88 11.16 -9.05
C LYS A 42 6.45 11.49 -8.65
N ALA A 43 5.53 11.52 -9.61
CA ALA A 43 4.16 11.99 -9.40
C ALA A 43 3.21 10.82 -9.08
N ILE A 44 3.46 10.14 -7.97
CA ILE A 44 2.73 8.91 -7.60
C ILE A 44 1.58 9.21 -6.62
N VAL A 45 0.44 8.58 -6.90
CA VAL A 45 -0.72 8.48 -6.01
C VAL A 45 -0.92 7.01 -5.67
N VAL A 46 -0.88 6.65 -4.40
CA VAL A 46 -1.11 5.28 -3.92
C VAL A 46 -2.49 5.16 -3.31
N GLU A 47 -3.29 4.28 -3.88
CA GLU A 47 -4.53 3.80 -3.29
C GLU A 47 -4.26 2.60 -2.39
N CYS A 48 -4.78 2.62 -1.16
CA CYS A 48 -4.63 1.51 -0.22
C CYS A 48 -5.76 1.49 0.83
N ASP A 49 -5.80 0.46 1.67
CA ASP A 49 -6.63 0.47 2.87
C ASP A 49 -6.27 1.66 3.78
N LYS A 50 -7.30 2.32 4.33
CA LYS A 50 -7.15 3.52 5.19
C LYS A 50 -6.20 3.30 6.38
N ARG A 51 -6.07 2.07 6.87
CA ARG A 51 -5.16 1.67 7.96
C ARG A 51 -3.69 1.93 7.60
N TRP A 52 -3.34 1.88 6.32
CA TRP A 52 -1.99 2.14 5.86
C TRP A 52 -1.65 3.62 5.68
N GLY A 53 -2.65 4.48 5.52
CA GLY A 53 -2.47 5.92 5.28
C GLY A 53 -1.43 6.57 6.20
N PRO A 54 -1.51 6.41 7.53
CA PRO A 54 -0.54 6.98 8.45
C PRO A 54 0.90 6.44 8.32
N ILE A 55 1.11 5.17 7.92
CA ILE A 55 2.45 4.62 7.75
C ILE A 55 3.06 5.01 6.41
N PHE A 56 2.27 5.03 5.33
CA PHE A 56 2.76 5.47 4.02
C PHE A 56 3.13 6.94 4.03
N ARG A 57 2.31 7.83 4.58
CA ARG A 57 2.65 9.27 4.70
C ARG A 57 3.95 9.52 5.46
N ARG A 58 4.27 8.69 6.46
CA ARG A 58 5.53 8.80 7.21
C ARG A 58 6.72 8.20 6.47
N SER A 59 6.48 7.17 5.66
CA SER A 59 7.54 6.43 4.96
C SER A 59 7.91 7.10 3.63
N PHE A 60 6.92 7.73 3.00
CA PHE A 60 6.98 8.36 1.68
C PHE A 60 6.24 9.70 1.72
N PRO A 61 6.83 10.75 2.31
CA PRO A 61 6.20 12.08 2.37
C PRO A 61 5.97 12.70 0.98
N GLU A 62 6.65 12.21 -0.06
CA GLU A 62 6.56 12.69 -1.43
C GLU A 62 5.37 12.17 -2.24
N ILE A 63 4.65 11.14 -1.76
CA ILE A 63 3.50 10.56 -2.46
C ILE A 63 2.18 11.08 -1.90
N ILE A 64 1.14 11.04 -2.74
CA ILE A 64 -0.23 11.21 -2.27
C ILE A 64 -0.79 9.84 -1.92
N VAL A 65 -1.39 9.69 -0.74
CA VAL A 65 -2.04 8.45 -0.31
C VAL A 65 -3.53 8.67 -0.20
N VAL A 66 -4.31 7.83 -0.86
CA VAL A 66 -5.78 7.90 -0.90
C VAL A 66 -6.40 6.60 -0.41
N PRO A 67 -7.59 6.64 0.21
CA PRO A 67 -8.31 5.42 0.57
C PRO A 67 -8.73 4.66 -0.69
N ARG A 68 -9.05 3.38 -0.57
CA ARG A 68 -9.67 2.60 -1.64
C ARG A 68 -10.95 3.28 -2.14
N GLN A 69 -11.06 3.45 -3.47
CA GLN A 69 -12.14 4.14 -4.16
C GLN A 69 -13.34 3.20 -4.37
N VAL A 70 -13.78 2.55 -3.30
CA VAL A 70 -14.88 1.59 -3.30
C VAL A 70 -16.19 2.26 -2.86
N LYS A 71 -17.28 1.96 -3.56
CA LYS A 71 -18.65 2.31 -3.19
C LYS A 71 -19.45 1.04 -3.00
N PHE A 72 -20.22 0.98 -1.90
CA PHE A 72 -21.12 -0.12 -1.60
C PHE A 72 -22.52 0.20 -2.12
N VAL A 73 -23.19 -0.80 -2.69
CA VAL A 73 -24.57 -0.74 -3.16
C VAL A 73 -25.31 -1.90 -2.50
N GLY A 74 -26.17 -1.58 -1.53
CA GLY A 74 -26.77 -2.59 -0.66
C GLY A 74 -25.72 -3.32 0.20
N GLU A 75 -26.07 -4.53 0.63
CA GLU A 75 -25.21 -5.34 1.52
C GLU A 75 -24.17 -6.18 0.76
N ASP A 76 -24.49 -6.63 -0.45
CA ASP A 76 -23.71 -7.67 -1.16
C ASP A 76 -22.95 -7.18 -2.39
N SER A 77 -23.08 -5.91 -2.77
CA SER A 77 -22.44 -5.42 -3.99
C SER A 77 -21.61 -4.17 -3.78
N LEU A 78 -20.55 -4.06 -4.57
CA LEU A 78 -19.64 -2.93 -4.58
C LEU A 78 -19.14 -2.65 -5.98
N PHE A 79 -18.69 -1.43 -6.19
CA PHE A 79 -17.98 -1.04 -7.40
C PHE A 79 -16.88 -0.03 -7.09
N TYR A 80 -15.91 0.07 -7.98
CA TYR A 80 -14.82 1.03 -7.87
C TYR A 80 -15.15 2.30 -8.67
N ASP A 81 -15.07 3.46 -8.03
CA ASP A 81 -15.36 4.76 -8.66
C ASP A 81 -14.18 5.72 -8.52
N TYR A 82 -13.37 5.79 -9.57
CA TYR A 82 -12.22 6.68 -9.63
C TYR A 82 -12.55 8.07 -10.19
N ASN A 83 -13.82 8.40 -10.50
CA ASN A 83 -14.13 9.62 -11.24
C ASN A 83 -13.79 10.89 -10.46
N GLU A 84 -14.13 10.94 -9.18
CA GLU A 84 -13.88 12.09 -8.32
C GLU A 84 -12.38 12.33 -8.13
N ILE A 85 -11.65 11.28 -7.72
CA ILE A 85 -10.20 11.38 -7.52
C ILE A 85 -9.45 11.71 -8.81
N THR A 86 -9.88 11.16 -9.96
CA THR A 86 -9.28 11.46 -11.26
C THR A 86 -9.38 12.95 -11.57
N LYS A 87 -10.53 13.56 -11.30
CA LYS A 87 -10.76 15.01 -11.50
C LYS A 87 -9.95 15.84 -10.49
N ASN A 88 -10.05 15.53 -9.21
CA ASN A 88 -9.46 16.32 -8.13
C ASN A 88 -7.93 16.31 -8.18
N ILE A 89 -7.33 15.15 -8.45
CA ILE A 89 -5.88 14.98 -8.45
C ILE A 89 -5.30 15.15 -9.86
N LYS A 90 -6.12 15.17 -10.92
CA LYS A 90 -5.69 15.16 -12.33
C LYS A 90 -4.86 13.91 -12.64
N LEU A 91 -5.42 12.74 -12.32
CA LEU A 91 -4.80 11.46 -12.64
C LEU A 91 -4.80 11.25 -14.15
N VAL A 92 -3.66 10.82 -14.68
CA VAL A 92 -3.49 10.57 -16.12
C VAL A 92 -3.38 9.07 -16.39
N LEU A 93 -2.86 8.31 -15.42
CA LEU A 93 -2.39 6.95 -15.60
C LEU A 93 -2.82 6.07 -14.43
N MET A 94 -2.95 4.78 -14.69
CA MET A 94 -3.28 3.79 -13.68
C MET A 94 -2.54 2.47 -13.90
N CYS A 95 -2.11 1.84 -12.81
CA CYS A 95 -1.63 0.46 -12.81
C CYS A 95 -1.97 -0.25 -11.49
N TYR A 96 -2.10 -1.57 -11.56
CA TYR A 96 -2.21 -2.43 -10.39
C TYR A 96 -0.84 -2.65 -9.75
N ALA A 97 -0.79 -2.74 -8.43
CA ALA A 97 0.47 -2.87 -7.70
C ALA A 97 1.16 -4.21 -8.00
N GLU A 98 0.39 -5.25 -8.37
CA GLU A 98 0.93 -6.57 -8.72
C GLU A 98 1.99 -6.55 -9.83
N ILE A 99 1.89 -5.62 -10.78
CA ILE A 99 2.82 -5.56 -11.92
C ILE A 99 4.24 -5.22 -11.47
N TYR A 100 4.39 -4.56 -10.33
CA TYR A 100 5.69 -4.12 -9.81
C TYR A 100 6.57 -5.28 -9.38
N GLN A 101 6.00 -6.37 -8.86
CA GLN A 101 6.80 -7.55 -8.52
C GLN A 101 7.40 -8.16 -9.78
N LYS A 102 6.62 -8.28 -10.87
CA LYS A 102 7.12 -8.76 -12.16
C LYS A 102 8.21 -7.85 -12.73
N ILE A 103 8.14 -6.54 -12.48
CA ILE A 103 9.09 -5.55 -13.01
C ILE A 103 10.37 -5.46 -12.17
N PHE A 104 10.23 -5.31 -10.85
CA PHE A 104 11.34 -4.99 -9.95
C PHE A 104 11.85 -6.18 -9.14
N ARG A 105 11.14 -7.32 -9.17
CA ARG A 105 11.45 -8.54 -8.41
C ARG A 105 11.26 -9.78 -9.30
N TYR A 106 11.78 -9.69 -10.53
CA TYR A 106 11.66 -10.75 -11.53
C TYR A 106 12.53 -11.98 -11.22
N ASP A 107 13.51 -11.85 -10.32
CA ASP A 107 14.34 -12.96 -9.84
C ASP A 107 14.66 -12.84 -8.34
N LEU A 108 15.26 -13.90 -7.78
CA LEU A 108 15.67 -13.96 -6.37
C LEU A 108 16.98 -13.21 -6.07
N LYS A 109 17.74 -12.84 -7.11
CA LYS A 109 19.05 -12.18 -7.00
C LYS A 109 18.94 -10.66 -6.97
N THR A 110 17.80 -10.13 -7.42
CA THR A 110 17.54 -8.70 -7.51
C THR A 110 17.64 -8.08 -6.12
N PRO A 111 18.52 -7.09 -5.92
CA PRO A 111 18.73 -6.49 -4.61
C PRO A 111 17.45 -5.93 -4.02
N LYS A 112 17.18 -6.27 -2.76
CA LYS A 112 16.06 -5.75 -1.99
C LYS A 112 16.52 -4.57 -1.16
N ASN A 113 15.60 -3.66 -0.84
CA ASN A 113 15.89 -2.58 0.08
C ASN A 113 16.13 -3.14 1.50
N GLY A 114 17.40 -3.23 1.91
CA GLY A 114 17.81 -3.94 3.13
C GLY A 114 17.34 -3.30 4.43
N SER A 115 17.05 -2.00 4.43
CA SER A 115 16.52 -1.27 5.60
C SER A 115 15.01 -1.38 5.77
N GLY A 116 14.32 -2.12 4.89
CA GLY A 116 12.87 -2.06 4.74
C GLY A 116 12.40 -0.75 4.10
N PHE A 117 11.09 -0.66 3.84
CA PHE A 117 10.47 0.46 3.13
C PHE A 117 9.44 1.21 3.97
N LEU A 118 9.07 0.69 5.14
CA LEU A 118 8.10 1.30 6.05
C LEU A 118 8.78 1.83 7.30
N ARG A 119 8.50 3.07 7.65
CA ARG A 119 8.97 3.71 8.88
C ARG A 119 7.93 3.51 9.97
N SER A 120 8.26 2.88 11.10
CA SER A 120 7.33 2.75 12.24
C SER A 120 7.06 4.09 12.93
N ASN A 121 5.97 4.18 13.70
CA ASN A 121 5.64 5.40 14.45
C ASN A 121 6.67 5.59 15.60
N PRO A 122 7.37 6.73 15.67
CA PRO A 122 8.45 6.95 16.65
C PRO A 122 7.95 7.01 18.09
N GLN A 123 6.78 7.59 18.35
CA GLN A 123 6.19 7.65 19.70
C GLN A 123 5.80 6.25 20.18
N ARG A 124 5.14 5.46 19.33
CA ARG A 124 4.81 4.06 19.66
C ARG A 124 6.07 3.23 19.87
N ARG A 125 7.12 3.44 19.07
CA ARG A 125 8.41 2.76 19.22
C ARG A 125 9.00 3.01 20.60
N GLN A 126 8.99 4.26 21.08
CA GLN A 126 9.48 4.60 22.42
C GLN A 126 8.67 3.93 23.53
N ILE A 127 7.33 3.89 23.40
CA ILE A 127 6.44 3.23 24.37
C ILE A 127 6.77 1.74 24.46
N TYR A 128 6.85 1.04 23.32
CA TYR A 128 7.14 -0.39 23.32
C TYR A 128 8.58 -0.69 23.75
N ALA A 129 9.55 0.14 23.39
CA ALA A 129 10.92 -0.01 23.88
C ALA A 129 10.96 -0.01 25.42
N LYS A 130 10.33 0.99 26.06
CA LYS A 130 10.21 1.06 27.52
C LYS A 130 9.44 -0.12 28.13
N TYR A 131 8.38 -0.58 27.45
CA TYR A 131 7.59 -1.71 27.93
C TYR A 131 8.41 -3.02 27.92
N LEU A 132 9.16 -3.26 26.85
CA LEU A 132 9.97 -4.46 26.66
C LEU A 132 11.23 -4.46 27.53
N ASP A 133 11.81 -3.28 27.79
CA ASP A 133 12.98 -3.11 28.66
C ASP A 133 12.74 -3.51 30.12
N LYS A 134 11.47 -3.64 30.55
CA LYS A 134 11.12 -4.14 31.90
C LYS A 134 11.58 -5.57 32.19
N ARG A 135 12.01 -6.32 31.17
CA ARG A 135 12.48 -7.71 31.29
C ARG A 135 13.81 -7.90 30.54
N PRO A 136 14.89 -7.25 30.98
CA PRO A 136 16.17 -7.30 30.27
C PRO A 136 16.70 -8.74 30.26
N GLY A 137 17.22 -9.18 29.11
CA GLY A 137 17.79 -10.52 28.93
C GLY A 137 16.78 -11.67 28.79
N GLN A 138 15.47 -11.41 28.93
CA GLN A 138 14.46 -12.44 28.68
C GLN A 138 14.07 -12.49 27.20
N ILE A 139 13.84 -13.71 26.70
CA ILE A 139 13.23 -13.89 25.37
C ILE A 139 11.77 -13.47 25.49
N ILE A 140 11.37 -12.45 24.74
CA ILE A 140 9.99 -11.98 24.68
C ILE A 140 9.34 -12.56 23.44
N VAL A 141 8.31 -13.39 23.62
CA VAL A 141 7.50 -13.94 22.54
C VAL A 141 6.18 -13.17 22.47
N GLY A 142 5.94 -12.48 21.36
CA GLY A 142 4.66 -11.85 21.06
C GLY A 142 3.78 -12.78 20.23
N VAL A 143 2.58 -13.09 20.74
CA VAL A 143 1.57 -13.84 19.97
C VAL A 143 0.49 -12.86 19.52
N CYS A 144 0.25 -12.81 18.21
CA CYS A 144 -0.87 -12.08 17.64
C CYS A 144 -1.77 -13.08 16.90
N TRP A 145 -3.04 -13.14 17.29
CA TRP A 145 -4.06 -13.88 16.54
C TRP A 145 -5.30 -13.01 16.41
N LYS A 146 -6.06 -13.24 15.35
CA LYS A 146 -7.41 -12.71 15.17
C LYS A 146 -8.34 -13.89 14.94
N SER A 147 -9.34 -14.08 15.79
CA SER A 147 -10.39 -15.07 15.56
C SER A 147 -11.37 -14.57 14.49
N GLY A 148 -11.92 -15.50 13.70
CA GLY A 148 -12.76 -15.21 12.52
C GLY A 148 -14.16 -14.66 12.79
N PHE A 149 -14.48 -14.23 14.03
CA PHE A 149 -15.82 -13.75 14.41
C PHE A 149 -15.94 -12.22 14.44
N ALA A 150 -15.23 -11.52 13.55
CA ALA A 150 -15.57 -10.13 13.28
C ALA A 150 -16.78 -10.11 12.32
N PRO A 151 -17.81 -9.26 12.53
CA PRO A 151 -18.88 -9.11 11.55
C PRO A 151 -18.27 -8.81 10.19
N SER A 152 -18.92 -9.32 9.13
CA SER A 152 -18.50 -9.26 7.73
C SER A 152 -18.02 -7.86 7.35
N TRP A 153 -16.72 -7.61 7.50
CA TRP A 153 -16.08 -6.60 6.68
C TRP A 153 -16.03 -7.24 5.29
N PRO A 154 -16.62 -6.63 4.25
CA PRO A 154 -16.57 -7.19 2.92
C PRO A 154 -15.11 -7.36 2.54
N SER A 155 -14.65 -8.62 2.56
CA SER A 155 -13.40 -9.04 1.96
C SER A 155 -13.63 -8.88 0.47
N ILE A 156 -13.02 -7.85 -0.12
CA ILE A 156 -13.30 -7.45 -1.49
C ILE A 156 -12.56 -8.39 -2.44
N TYR A 157 -13.16 -9.52 -2.81
CA TYR A 157 -12.87 -10.35 -3.99
C TYR A 157 -12.50 -9.56 -5.28
N HIS A 158 -11.27 -9.55 -5.81
CA HIS A 158 -11.06 -9.25 -7.24
C HIS A 158 -11.32 -10.55 -8.01
N ALA A 159 -12.31 -10.53 -8.92
CA ALA A 159 -12.52 -11.58 -9.91
C ALA A 159 -11.78 -11.26 -11.20
#